data_AF-A0A851UXQ6-F1
#
_entry.id   AF-A0A851UXQ6-F1
#
_cell.length_a   1.000
_cell.length_b   1.000
_cell.length_c   1.000
_cell.angle_alpha   90.00
_cell.angle_beta   90.00
_cell.angle_gamma   90.00
#
_symmetry.space_group_name_H-M   'P 1'
#
loop_
_entity.id
_entity.type
_entity.pdbx_description
1 polymer ?
#
loop_
_entity_poly.entity_id
_entity_poly.type
_entity_poly.pdbx_seq_one_letter_code
_entity_poly.pdbx_strand_id
1 'polypeptide(L)'
;MRLATVIVLCSLFLGVSGDGWYSFFREAVQGTWDLWRAYRDNLEANYQNADQYFYARGNYEAQQRGSGGIWAAKIISTSRKYFQGLLNRYYFGIRNHGLETLQATQKAEEWGRSGKNPNHFRPEGLPEKF
;
A
#
# COMPACT_ATOMS: atom_id res chain seq x y z
N MET A 1 -13.37 42.58 -3.63
CA MET A 1 -12.92 41.63 -4.68
C MET A 1 -12.25 40.38 -4.11
N ARG A 2 -11.29 40.48 -3.17
CA ARG A 2 -10.56 39.30 -2.63
C ARG A 2 -11.45 38.24 -1.95
N LEU A 3 -12.47 38.66 -1.19
CA LEU A 3 -13.36 37.72 -0.49
C LEU A 3 -14.23 36.91 -1.47
N ALA A 4 -14.77 37.55 -2.51
CA ALA A 4 -15.56 36.87 -3.54
C ALA A 4 -14.72 35.86 -4.32
N THR A 5 -13.44 36.19 -4.61
CA THR A 5 -12.51 35.26 -5.26
C THR A 5 -12.20 34.05 -4.36
N VAL A 6 -11.98 34.27 -3.06
CA VAL A 6 -11.78 33.19 -2.08
C VAL A 6 -13.03 32.34 -1.94
N ILE A 7 -14.21 32.95 -1.86
CA ILE A 7 -15.49 32.23 -1.76
C ILE A 7 -15.71 31.42 -3.04
N VAL A 8 -15.50 31.97 -4.24
CA VAL A 8 -15.64 31.23 -5.50
C VAL A 8 -14.60 30.10 -5.60
N LEU A 9 -13.36 30.31 -5.16
CA LEU A 9 -12.35 29.24 -5.07
C LEU A 9 -12.75 28.14 -4.09
N CYS A 10 -13.23 28.50 -2.89
CA CYS A 10 -13.72 27.56 -1.90
C CYS A 10 -14.96 26.82 -2.41
N SER A 11 -15.88 27.49 -3.10
CA SER A 11 -17.06 26.90 -3.74
C SER A 11 -16.69 26.00 -4.91
N LEU A 12 -15.59 26.25 -5.62
CA LEU A 12 -15.07 25.36 -6.67
C LEU A 12 -14.42 24.11 -6.05
N PHE A 13 -13.69 24.25 -4.94
CA PHE A 13 -13.14 23.12 -4.18
C PHE A 13 -14.24 22.28 -3.51
N LEU A 14 -15.29 22.91 -2.99
CA LEU A 14 -16.44 22.25 -2.34
C LEU A 14 -17.50 21.78 -3.36
N GLY A 15 -17.54 22.41 -4.54
CA GLY A 15 -18.49 22.15 -5.63
C GLY A 15 -18.06 21.00 -6.54
N VAL A 16 -16.80 20.56 -6.45
CA VAL A 16 -16.36 19.24 -6.94
C VAL A 16 -16.79 18.20 -5.89
N SER A 17 -18.09 17.91 -5.88
CA SER A 17 -18.70 16.65 -5.44
C SER A 17 -18.14 16.07 -4.13
N GLY A 18 -18.66 16.51 -2.98
CA GLY A 18 -18.25 16.01 -1.65
C GLY A 18 -18.24 14.47 -1.52
N ASP A 19 -19.09 13.77 -2.27
CA ASP A 19 -19.14 12.29 -2.29
C ASP A 19 -17.89 11.65 -2.91
N GLY A 20 -17.33 12.23 -3.98
CA GLY A 20 -16.17 11.68 -4.69
C GLY A 20 -14.86 11.87 -3.93
N TRP A 21 -14.71 13.00 -3.24
CA TRP A 21 -13.56 13.22 -2.35
C TRP A 21 -13.65 12.38 -1.09
N TYR A 22 -14.85 12.26 -0.49
CA TYR A 22 -15.05 11.42 0.68
C TYR A 22 -14.77 9.94 0.36
N SER A 23 -15.29 9.41 -0.75
CA SER A 23 -15.00 8.04 -1.17
C SER A 23 -13.51 7.85 -1.40
N PHE A 24 -12.84 8.74 -2.14
CA PHE A 24 -11.40 8.66 -2.38
C PHE A 24 -10.58 8.58 -1.07
N PHE A 25 -10.85 9.45 -0.09
CA PHE A 25 -10.11 9.42 1.19
C PHE A 25 -10.42 8.16 2.00
N ARG A 26 -11.68 7.70 1.99
CA ARG A 26 -12.07 6.43 2.63
C ARG A 26 -11.32 5.26 2.00
N GLU A 27 -11.26 5.19 0.68
CA GLU A 27 -10.51 4.18 -0.07
C GLU A 27 -9.02 4.23 0.25
N ALA A 28 -8.44 5.43 0.37
CA ALA A 28 -7.02 5.62 0.71
C ALA A 28 -6.70 5.15 2.14
N VAL A 29 -7.56 5.43 3.11
CA VAL A 29 -7.43 4.93 4.49
C VAL A 29 -7.53 3.42 4.53
N GLN A 30 -8.52 2.85 3.83
CA GLN A 30 -8.69 1.39 3.72
C GLN A 30 -7.48 0.73 3.06
N GLY A 31 -6.98 1.28 1.94
CA GLY A 31 -5.80 0.74 1.26
C GLY A 31 -4.53 0.86 2.11
N THR A 32 -4.38 1.93 2.89
CA THR A 32 -3.30 2.07 3.87
C THR A 32 -3.38 0.99 4.95
N TRP A 33 -4.58 0.71 5.44
CA TRP A 33 -4.82 -0.36 6.42
C TRP A 33 -4.51 -1.74 5.85
N ASP A 34 -4.87 -2.03 4.60
CA ASP A 34 -4.53 -3.28 3.92
C ASP A 34 -3.02 -3.49 3.80
N LEU A 35 -2.28 -2.43 3.44
CA LEU A 35 -0.81 -2.47 3.36
C LEU A 35 -0.17 -2.68 4.74
N TRP A 36 -0.72 -2.03 5.78
CA TRP A 36 -0.25 -2.21 7.15
C TRP A 36 -0.50 -3.63 7.65
N ARG A 37 -1.70 -4.17 7.41
CA ARG A 37 -2.05 -5.56 7.75
C ARG A 37 -1.14 -6.53 7.03
N ALA A 38 -0.92 -6.34 5.72
CA ALA A 38 -0.04 -7.22 4.95
C ALA A 38 1.40 -7.22 5.49
N TYR A 39 1.85 -6.08 5.96
CA TYR A 39 3.14 -5.95 6.62
C TYR A 39 3.17 -6.62 8.01
N ARG A 40 2.14 -6.45 8.83
CA ARG A 40 2.01 -7.13 10.13
C ARG A 40 2.01 -8.65 9.98
N ASP A 41 1.28 -9.17 9.01
CA ASP A 41 1.24 -10.59 8.69
C ASP A 41 2.60 -11.10 8.19
N ASN A 42 3.34 -10.29 7.42
CA ASN A 42 4.71 -10.63 7.02
C ASN A 42 5.64 -10.80 8.24
N LEU A 43 5.50 -9.90 9.23
CA LEU A 43 6.25 -10.00 10.48
C LEU A 43 5.82 -11.20 11.32
N GLU A 44 4.52 -11.46 11.41
CA GLU A 44 3.97 -12.59 12.17
C GLU A 44 4.36 -13.93 11.53
N ALA A 45 4.31 -14.02 10.21
CA ALA A 45 4.70 -15.21 9.48
C ALA A 45 6.19 -15.51 9.64
N ASN A 46 7.03 -14.47 9.66
CA ASN A 46 8.49 -14.57 9.73
C ASN A 46 9.05 -15.68 8.82
N TYR A 47 8.50 -15.78 7.61
CA TYR A 47 8.70 -16.92 6.71
C TYR A 47 9.68 -16.55 5.60
N GLN A 48 10.60 -17.46 5.31
CA GLN A 48 11.62 -17.24 4.29
C GLN A 48 10.99 -17.09 2.89
N ASN A 49 11.47 -16.12 2.11
CA ASN A 49 11.01 -15.85 0.74
C ASN A 49 9.51 -15.48 0.61
N ALA A 50 8.83 -15.10 1.71
CA ALA A 50 7.43 -14.70 1.67
C ALA A 50 7.20 -13.20 1.41
N ASP A 51 8.26 -12.41 1.34
CA ASP A 51 8.16 -10.95 1.21
C ASP A 51 7.37 -10.50 -0.02
N GLN A 52 7.71 -11.06 -1.18
CA GLN A 52 7.04 -10.72 -2.43
C GLN A 52 5.55 -11.06 -2.37
N TYR A 53 5.18 -12.15 -1.69
CA TYR A 53 3.79 -12.48 -1.45
C TYR A 53 3.06 -11.38 -0.68
N PHE A 54 3.60 -10.95 0.47
CA PHE A 54 2.96 -9.93 1.29
C PHE A 54 2.93 -8.56 0.61
N TYR A 55 3.97 -8.19 -0.15
CA TYR A 55 3.97 -6.96 -0.94
C TYR A 55 2.92 -6.99 -2.05
N ALA A 56 2.79 -8.10 -2.76
CA ALA A 56 1.75 -8.28 -3.77
C ALA A 56 0.35 -8.30 -3.15
N ARG A 57 0.15 -9.03 -2.04
CA ARG A 57 -1.15 -9.15 -1.37
C ARG A 57 -1.65 -7.80 -0.85
N GLY A 58 -0.79 -7.05 -0.14
CA GLY A 58 -1.17 -5.72 0.36
C GLY A 58 -1.54 -4.73 -0.76
N ASN A 59 -0.80 -4.74 -1.88
CA ASN A 59 -1.13 -3.90 -3.03
C ASN A 59 -2.39 -4.39 -3.78
N TYR A 60 -2.62 -5.70 -3.83
CA TYR A 60 -3.80 -6.31 -4.43
C TYR A 60 -5.07 -5.98 -3.65
N GLU A 61 -5.04 -6.07 -2.32
CA GLU A 61 -6.17 -5.67 -1.47
C GLU A 61 -6.40 -4.15 -1.52
N ALA A 62 -5.34 -3.35 -1.46
CA ALA A 62 -5.46 -1.90 -1.53
C ALA A 62 -6.06 -1.44 -2.86
N GLN A 63 -5.68 -2.03 -4.00
CA GLN A 63 -6.27 -1.64 -5.29
C GLN A 63 -7.76 -1.99 -5.38
N GLN A 64 -8.21 -3.07 -4.72
CA GLN A 64 -9.64 -3.43 -4.69
C GLN A 64 -10.52 -2.39 -3.99
N ARG A 65 -9.92 -1.48 -3.20
CA ARG A 65 -10.66 -0.38 -2.58
C ARG A 65 -11.10 0.65 -3.61
N GLY A 66 -10.36 0.82 -4.69
CA GLY A 66 -10.61 1.84 -5.71
C GLY A 66 -9.44 2.80 -5.90
N SER A 67 -9.73 3.95 -6.50
CA SER A 67 -8.74 4.95 -6.87
C SER A 67 -7.89 5.46 -5.69
N GLY A 68 -8.50 5.64 -4.52
CA GLY A 68 -7.80 6.08 -3.32
C GLY A 68 -6.87 5.00 -2.76
N GLY A 69 -7.28 3.74 -2.84
CA GLY A 69 -6.44 2.61 -2.42
C GLY A 69 -5.25 2.38 -3.35
N ILE A 70 -5.44 2.52 -4.66
CA ILE A 70 -4.35 2.51 -5.66
C ILE A 70 -3.36 3.64 -5.38
N TRP A 71 -3.86 4.84 -5.07
CA TRP A 71 -3.02 5.99 -4.73
C TRP A 71 -2.22 5.73 -3.45
N ALA A 72 -2.85 5.25 -2.38
CA ALA A 72 -2.19 4.93 -1.12
C ALA A 72 -1.08 3.88 -1.31
N ALA A 73 -1.38 2.82 -2.06
CA ALA A 73 -0.43 1.78 -2.43
C ALA A 73 0.77 2.33 -3.18
N LYS A 74 0.56 3.25 -4.14
CA LYS A 74 1.66 3.88 -4.89
C LYS A 74 2.54 4.77 -4.01
N ILE A 75 1.94 5.59 -3.15
CA ILE A 75 2.68 6.48 -2.25
C ILE A 75 3.52 5.67 -1.27
N ILE A 76 2.92 4.71 -0.57
CA ILE A 76 3.62 3.91 0.46
C ILE A 76 4.75 3.08 -0.17
N SER A 77 4.49 2.44 -1.32
CA SER A 77 5.51 1.72 -2.09
C SER A 77 6.67 2.63 -2.48
N THR A 78 6.38 3.85 -2.94
CA THR A 78 7.39 4.82 -3.36
C THR A 78 8.19 5.35 -2.17
N SER A 79 7.52 5.72 -1.08
CA SER A 79 8.17 6.14 0.17
C SER A 79 9.09 5.05 0.71
N ARG A 80 8.69 3.78 0.65
CA ARG A 80 9.54 2.64 1.04
C ARG A 80 10.86 2.61 0.26
N LYS A 81 10.85 2.93 -1.04
CA LYS A 81 12.09 3.00 -1.85
C LYS A 81 13.10 4.00 -1.30
N TYR A 82 12.62 5.17 -0.87
CA TYR A 82 13.47 6.24 -0.36
C TYR A 82 13.88 6.02 1.10
N PHE A 83 13.05 5.34 1.89
CA PHE A 83 13.27 5.16 3.33
C PHE A 83 13.63 3.72 3.70
N GLN A 84 14.03 2.86 2.76
CA GLN A 84 14.23 1.42 3.00
C GLN A 84 15.17 1.16 4.19
N GLY A 85 16.27 1.91 4.32
CA GLY A 85 17.19 1.79 5.46
C GLY A 85 16.62 2.26 6.81
N LEU A 86 15.79 3.32 6.81
CA LEU A 86 15.15 3.85 8.02
C LEU A 86 13.98 2.97 8.47
N LEU A 87 13.13 2.59 7.52
CA LEU A 87 11.95 1.78 7.78
C LEU A 87 12.34 0.37 8.21
N ASN A 88 13.35 -0.26 7.59
CA ASN A 88 13.82 -1.58 8.03
C ASN A 88 14.29 -1.58 9.49
N ARG A 89 14.89 -0.48 9.95
CA ARG A 89 15.40 -0.35 11.31
C ARG A 89 14.32 -0.03 12.35
N TYR A 90 13.34 0.80 12.00
CA TYR A 90 12.34 1.31 12.96
C TYR A 90 10.97 0.64 12.89
N TYR A 91 10.59 0.18 11.70
CA TYR A 91 9.30 -0.46 11.49
C TYR A 91 9.52 -1.96 11.33
N PHE A 92 10.24 -2.44 10.32
CA PHE A 92 10.20 -3.84 9.87
C PHE A 92 10.94 -4.87 10.77
N GLY A 93 11.55 -4.44 11.89
CA GLY A 93 12.18 -5.34 12.86
C GLY A 93 13.45 -6.04 12.34
N ILE A 94 14.22 -6.64 13.25
CA ILE A 94 15.38 -7.47 12.87
C ILE A 94 14.86 -8.81 12.37
N ARG A 95 15.09 -9.10 11.09
CA ARG A 95 14.66 -10.34 10.44
C ARG A 95 15.80 -11.36 10.47
N ASN A 96 15.44 -12.64 10.55
CA ASN A 96 16.41 -13.74 10.55
C ASN A 96 16.86 -14.15 9.13
N HIS A 97 16.32 -13.50 8.09
CA HIS A 97 16.61 -13.76 6.68
C HIS A 97 16.90 -12.47 5.91
N GLY A 98 17.64 -12.59 4.81
CA GLY A 98 18.08 -11.47 3.99
C GLY A 98 16.92 -10.64 3.43
N LEU A 99 17.15 -9.34 3.28
CA LEU A 99 16.18 -8.42 2.68
C LEU A 99 16.06 -8.65 1.17
N GLU A 100 14.83 -8.66 0.68
CA GLU A 100 14.57 -8.65 -0.76
C GLU A 100 15.20 -7.45 -1.46
N THR A 101 15.61 -7.67 -2.70
CA THR A 101 16.10 -6.57 -3.53
C THR A 101 15.00 -5.55 -3.79
N LEU A 102 15.38 -4.28 -3.94
CA LEU A 102 14.43 -3.21 -4.28
C LEU A 102 13.67 -3.52 -5.57
N GLN A 103 14.33 -4.14 -6.57
CA GLN A 103 13.71 -4.52 -7.83
C GLN A 103 12.66 -5.63 -7.65
N ALA A 104 12.98 -6.67 -6.87
CA ALA A 104 12.04 -7.76 -6.58
C ALA A 104 10.80 -7.26 -5.83
N THR A 105 11.02 -6.35 -4.88
CA THR A 105 9.95 -5.68 -4.13
C THR A 105 9.03 -4.89 -5.07
N GLN A 106 9.59 -4.05 -5.94
CA GLN A 106 8.83 -3.24 -6.89
C GLN A 106 7.96 -4.09 -7.83
N LYS A 107 8.52 -5.17 -8.38
CA LYS A 107 7.78 -6.08 -9.25
C LYS A 107 6.59 -6.72 -8.53
N ALA A 108 6.77 -7.12 -7.27
CA ALA A 108 5.69 -7.70 -6.48
C ALA A 108 4.58 -6.66 -6.16
N GLU A 109 4.96 -5.45 -5.75
CA GLU A 109 4.00 -4.36 -5.49
C GLU A 109 3.19 -4.00 -6.76
N GLU A 110 3.85 -3.89 -7.91
CA GLU A 110 3.22 -3.62 -9.21
C GLU A 110 2.31 -4.76 -9.66
N TRP A 111 2.74 -6.01 -9.50
CA TRP A 111 1.92 -7.19 -9.80
C TRP A 111 0.61 -7.16 -9.01
N GLY A 112 0.69 -6.99 -7.69
CA GLY A 112 -0.49 -6.90 -6.83
C GLY A 112 -1.39 -5.72 -7.21
N ARG A 113 -0.81 -4.53 -7.37
CA ARG A 113 -1.54 -3.29 -7.71
C ARG A 113 -2.20 -3.36 -9.09
N SER A 114 -1.69 -4.19 -9.99
CA SER A 114 -2.33 -4.48 -11.29
C SER A 114 -3.52 -5.43 -11.22
N GLY A 115 -3.88 -5.91 -10.02
CA GLY A 115 -5.00 -6.84 -9.84
C GLY A 115 -4.64 -8.31 -10.14
N LYS A 116 -3.35 -8.64 -10.28
CA LYS A 116 -2.92 -10.02 -10.50
C LYS A 116 -2.85 -10.79 -9.18
N ASN A 117 -3.07 -12.10 -9.26
CA ASN A 117 -3.12 -12.97 -8.09
C ASN A 117 -1.80 -12.95 -7.29
N PRO A 118 -1.80 -12.54 -6.00
CA PRO A 118 -0.62 -12.52 -5.15
C PRO A 118 0.01 -13.90 -4.92
N ASN A 119 -0.78 -14.98 -5.03
CA ASN A 119 -0.29 -16.35 -4.85
C ASN A 119 0.78 -16.75 -5.86
N HIS A 120 0.99 -15.96 -6.93
CA HIS A 120 2.15 -16.09 -7.80
C HIS A 120 3.48 -16.06 -7.03
N PHE A 121 3.54 -15.35 -5.91
CA PHE A 121 4.73 -15.24 -5.06
C PHE A 121 4.63 -16.05 -3.75
N ARG A 122 3.56 -16.82 -3.53
CA ARG A 122 3.36 -17.54 -2.28
C ARG A 122 4.40 -18.67 -2.16
N PRO A 123 5.25 -18.69 -1.14
CA PRO A 123 6.18 -19.80 -0.95
C PRO A 123 5.44 -21.04 -0.44
N GLU A 124 5.96 -22.20 -0.81
CA GLU A 124 5.45 -23.48 -0.35
C GLU A 124 5.54 -23.56 1.19
N GLY A 125 4.46 -24.06 1.81
CA GLY A 125 4.38 -24.20 3.27
C GLY A 125 3.99 -22.93 4.05
N LEU A 126 3.79 -21.78 3.39
CA LEU A 126 3.28 -20.59 4.07
C LEU A 126 1.87 -20.88 4.64
N PRO A 127 1.63 -20.73 5.96
CA PRO A 127 0.36 -21.07 6.58
C PRO A 127 -0.84 -20.38 5.90
N GLU A 128 -1.91 -21.12 5.62
CA GLU A 128 -3.08 -20.65 4.86
C GLU A 128 -3.80 -19.44 5.47
N LYS A 129 -3.60 -19.17 6.76
CA LYS A 129 -4.17 -17.97 7.41
C LYS A 129 -3.61 -16.65 6.83
N PHE A 130 -2.45 -16.72 6.17
CA PHE A 130 -1.80 -15.61 5.50
C PHE A 130 -2.12 -15.61 4.02
#